data_AF-A0A822B0C4-F1
#
_entry.id   AF-A0A822B0C4-F1
#
_cell.length_a   1.000
_cell.length_b   1.000
_cell.length_c   1.000
_cell.angle_alpha   90.00
_cell.angle_beta   90.00
_cell.angle_gamma   90.00
#
_symmetry.space_group_name_H-M   'P 1'
#
loop_
_entity.id
_entity.type
_entity.pdbx_description
1 polymer ?
#
loop_
_entity_poly.entity_id
_entity_poly.type
_entity_poly.pdbx_seq_one_letter_code
_entity_poly.pdbx_strand_id
1 'polypeptide(L)'
;MDYDSNDGRKLYEYCDKELCFLENLAFSAMESSSFIAQPELMAKVAEDSEYDLFSSSQWLNLGILKSYDDCVIDINVGQTKSYYFVHYSFQEYFAARYLARRLSIDEQSIIKFINSYKYDQRFTMLFVFTTGILVSQSDSKLFDIFMNTIESEPRDLIGMYHIQLIIQLFDELACCK
;
A
#
# COMPACT_ATOMS: atom_id res chain seq x y z
N MET A 1 -31.46 -7.33 -8.06
CA MET A 1 -31.09 -5.90 -8.12
C MET A 1 -29.69 -5.88 -8.66
N ASP A 2 -29.57 -5.76 -9.98
CA ASP A 2 -28.30 -5.73 -10.67
C ASP A 2 -27.69 -4.35 -10.43
N TYR A 3 -26.69 -4.29 -9.54
CA TYR A 3 -25.84 -3.11 -9.41
C TYR A 3 -25.14 -2.93 -10.75
N ASP A 4 -25.40 -1.81 -11.41
CA ASP A 4 -24.81 -1.47 -12.71
C ASP A 4 -23.29 -1.39 -12.56
N SER A 5 -22.58 -2.42 -13.03
CA SER A 5 -21.12 -2.54 -12.96
C SER A 5 -20.37 -1.37 -13.61
N ASN A 6 -21.08 -0.53 -14.37
CA ASN A 6 -20.55 0.62 -15.07
C ASN A 6 -20.43 1.87 -14.19
N ASP A 7 -21.20 1.96 -13.09
CA ASP A 7 -21.13 3.09 -12.14
C ASP A 7 -19.93 2.96 -11.20
N GLY A 8 -19.65 1.73 -10.74
CA GLY A 8 -18.48 1.44 -9.90
C GLY A 8 -17.15 1.77 -10.58
N ARG A 9 -16.99 1.43 -11.88
CA ARG A 9 -15.75 1.75 -12.63
C ARG A 9 -15.52 3.26 -12.77
N LYS A 10 -16.59 4.02 -13.02
CA LYS A 10 -16.53 5.49 -13.10
C LYS A 10 -16.17 6.14 -11.76
N LEU A 11 -16.66 5.58 -10.65
CA LEU A 11 -16.28 6.03 -9.31
C LEU A 11 -14.80 5.74 -9.00
N TYR A 12 -14.29 4.57 -9.41
CA TYR A 12 -12.87 4.25 -9.28
C TYR A 12 -11.98 5.20 -10.08
N GLU A 13 -12.37 5.53 -11.32
CA GLU A 13 -11.66 6.52 -12.15
C GLU A 13 -11.67 7.93 -11.53
N TYR A 14 -12.73 8.28 -10.80
CA TYR A 14 -12.83 9.58 -10.12
C TYR A 14 -11.89 9.69 -8.92
N CYS A 15 -11.71 8.61 -8.15
CA CYS A 15 -10.89 8.58 -6.93
C CYS A 15 -9.47 8.05 -7.16
N ASP A 16 -9.05 7.82 -8.41
CA ASP A 16 -7.79 7.16 -8.73
C ASP A 16 -6.57 7.92 -8.18
N LYS A 17 -6.63 9.25 -8.19
CA LYS A 17 -5.57 10.12 -7.68
C LYS A 17 -5.45 10.04 -6.16
N GLU A 18 -6.58 10.08 -5.45
CA GLU A 18 -6.66 9.93 -3.99
C GLU A 18 -6.12 8.57 -3.56
N LEU A 19 -6.53 7.51 -4.27
CA LEU A 19 -6.10 6.15 -3.99
C LEU A 19 -4.59 6.00 -4.25
N CYS A 20 -4.08 6.51 -5.38
CA CYS A 20 -2.65 6.52 -5.66
C CYS A 20 -1.85 7.26 -4.59
N PHE A 21 -2.35 8.41 -4.12
CA PHE A 21 -1.73 9.16 -3.03
C PHE A 21 -1.68 8.35 -1.73
N LEU A 22 -2.79 7.72 -1.33
CA LEU A 22 -2.86 6.88 -0.13
C LEU A 22 -1.93 5.65 -0.22
N GLU A 23 -1.86 5.04 -1.40
CA GLU A 23 -0.95 3.92 -1.70
C GLU A 23 0.52 4.33 -1.52
N ASN A 24 0.93 5.44 -2.14
CA ASN A 24 2.29 5.97 -2.03
C ASN A 24 2.61 6.34 -0.57
N LEU A 25 1.68 7.00 0.11
CA LEU A 25 1.83 7.39 1.51
C LEU A 25 2.00 6.18 2.43
N ALA A 26 1.13 5.17 2.28
CA ALA A 26 1.17 3.96 3.08
C ALA A 26 2.50 3.23 2.95
N PHE A 27 2.96 3.06 1.71
CA PHE A 27 4.23 2.39 1.42
C PHE A 27 5.43 3.16 1.98
N SER A 28 5.52 4.46 1.72
CA SER A 28 6.64 5.28 2.23
C SER A 28 6.65 5.38 3.76
N ALA A 29 5.48 5.38 4.42
CA ALA A 29 5.39 5.32 5.87
C ALA A 29 5.89 3.97 6.43
N MET A 30 5.53 2.84 5.79
CA MET A 30 6.03 1.52 6.19
C MET A 30 7.54 1.39 5.99
N GLU A 31 8.08 1.85 4.86
CA GLU A 31 9.51 1.80 4.55
C GLU A 31 10.34 2.62 5.55
N SER A 32 9.86 3.82 5.91
CA SER A 32 10.48 4.66 6.94
C SER A 32 10.21 4.18 8.38
N SER A 33 9.57 3.02 8.56
CA SER A 33 9.22 2.45 9.88
C SER A 33 8.35 3.38 10.74
N SER A 34 7.59 4.26 10.09
CA SER A 34 6.81 5.30 10.74
C SER A 34 5.32 4.96 10.70
N PHE A 35 4.68 4.90 11.87
CA PHE A 35 3.21 4.76 11.98
C PHE A 35 2.48 6.08 11.75
N ILE A 36 3.18 7.20 11.94
CA ILE A 36 2.67 8.55 11.77
C ILE A 36 3.38 9.15 10.55
N ALA A 37 2.59 9.53 9.55
CA ALA A 37 3.08 10.31 8.43
C ALA A 37 3.29 11.76 8.88
N GLN A 38 4.56 12.10 9.11
CA GLN A 38 4.99 13.45 9.47
C GLN A 38 4.82 14.43 8.31
N PRO A 39 4.79 15.75 8.58
CA PRO A 39 4.60 16.79 7.58
C PRO A 39 5.57 16.69 6.40
N GLU A 40 6.82 16.34 6.67
CA GLU A 40 7.89 16.19 5.67
C GLU A 40 7.62 15.01 4.73
N LEU A 41 7.14 13.89 5.28
CA LEU A 41 6.78 12.72 4.48
C LEU A 41 5.55 13.01 3.62
N MET A 42 4.55 13.67 4.19
CA MET A 42 3.33 14.08 3.49
C MET A 42 3.65 15.01 2.32
N ALA A 43 4.52 16.01 2.53
CA ALA A 43 4.93 16.94 1.48
C ALA A 43 5.70 16.23 0.36
N LYS A 44 6.66 15.35 0.72
CA LYS A 44 7.43 14.57 -0.25
C LYS A 44 6.53 13.68 -1.11
N VAL A 45 5.62 12.93 -0.48
CA VAL A 45 4.72 12.01 -1.21
C VAL A 45 3.76 12.80 -2.11
N ALA A 46 3.28 13.96 -1.68
CA ALA A 46 2.43 14.81 -2.51
C ALA A 46 3.16 15.34 -3.75
N GLU A 47 4.42 15.75 -3.61
CA GLU A 47 5.28 16.16 -4.72
C GLU A 47 5.54 14.99 -5.69
N ASP A 48 5.96 13.83 -5.17
CA ASP A 48 6.23 12.62 -5.95
C ASP A 48 4.99 12.09 -6.71
N SER A 49 3.79 12.39 -6.19
CA SER A 49 2.52 11.94 -6.76
C SER A 49 1.84 13.00 -7.64
N GLU A 50 2.43 14.18 -7.80
CA GLU A 50 1.80 15.36 -8.41
C GLU A 50 0.39 15.66 -7.82
N TYR A 51 0.22 15.41 -6.53
CA TYR A 51 -1.07 15.52 -5.84
C TYR A 51 -1.15 16.82 -5.03
N ASP A 52 -2.17 17.63 -5.30
CA ASP A 52 -2.40 18.88 -4.56
C ASP A 52 -3.16 18.61 -3.25
N LEU A 53 -2.41 18.55 -2.14
CA LEU A 53 -2.96 18.36 -0.79
C LEU A 53 -4.01 19.39 -0.40
N PHE A 54 -3.96 20.60 -0.95
CA PHE A 54 -4.80 21.74 -0.55
C PHE A 54 -6.02 21.91 -1.45
N SER A 55 -5.90 21.59 -2.75
CA SER A 55 -7.03 21.68 -3.69
C SER A 55 -7.96 20.47 -3.64
N SER A 56 -7.45 19.28 -3.30
CA SER A 56 -8.24 18.06 -3.18
C SER A 56 -8.11 17.46 -1.78
N SER A 57 -8.91 17.95 -0.83
CA SER A 57 -9.05 17.36 0.51
C SER A 57 -9.98 16.13 0.53
N GLN A 58 -10.30 15.56 -0.63
CA GLN A 58 -11.25 14.46 -0.76
C GLN A 58 -10.76 13.18 -0.07
N TRP A 59 -9.43 12.99 0.02
CA TRP A 59 -8.83 11.89 0.76
C TRP A 59 -9.15 11.91 2.27
N LEU A 60 -9.40 13.09 2.87
CA LEU A 60 -9.84 13.20 4.26
C LEU A 60 -11.27 12.68 4.45
N ASN A 61 -12.12 12.87 3.44
CA ASN A 61 -13.52 12.44 3.50
C ASN A 61 -13.69 10.91 3.42
N LEU A 62 -12.64 10.18 3.03
CA LEU A 62 -12.64 8.72 3.04
C LEU A 62 -12.63 8.13 4.46
N GLY A 63 -12.26 8.93 5.48
CA GLY A 63 -12.21 8.49 6.88
C GLY A 63 -11.12 7.45 7.18
N ILE A 64 -10.18 7.26 6.24
CA ILE A 64 -9.09 6.27 6.32
C ILE A 64 -7.91 6.83 7.13
N LEU A 65 -7.71 8.16 7.09
CA LEU A 65 -6.67 8.86 7.82
C LEU A 65 -7.26 9.69 8.96
N LYS A 66 -6.58 9.72 10.09
CA LYS A 66 -6.84 10.63 11.21
C LYS A 66 -5.67 11.59 11.37
N SER A 67 -5.98 12.82 11.72
CA SER A 67 -4.94 13.76 12.14
C SER A 67 -4.40 13.32 13.50
N TYR A 68 -3.08 13.36 13.64
CA TYR A 68 -2.42 13.08 14.91
C TYR A 68 -2.51 14.26 15.89
N ASP A 69 -2.58 15.48 15.34
CA ASP A 69 -2.64 16.71 16.12
C ASP A 69 -4.10 17.06 16.44
N ASP A 70 -4.59 16.67 17.62
CA ASP A 70 -5.93 17.05 18.16
C ASP A 70 -6.03 18.55 18.55
N CYS A 71 -5.10 19.39 18.09
CA CYS A 71 -5.05 20.79 18.49
C CYS A 71 -6.09 21.63 17.73
N VAL A 72 -6.99 22.22 18.52
CA VAL A 72 -7.97 23.25 18.15
C VAL A 72 -7.29 24.36 17.35
N ILE A 73 -7.69 24.47 16.07
CA ILE A 73 -7.65 25.64 15.19
C ILE A 73 -6.33 26.44 15.17
N ASP A 74 -5.62 26.42 14.04
CA ASP A 74 -5.20 27.70 13.47
C ASP A 74 -5.50 27.74 11.98
N ILE A 75 -6.23 28.77 11.59
CA ILE A 75 -6.77 29.01 10.24
C ILE A 75 -5.73 29.79 9.42
N ASN A 76 -4.46 29.75 9.80
CA ASN A 76 -3.41 30.51 9.16
C ASN A 76 -2.15 29.66 8.99
N VAL A 77 -1.74 29.55 7.72
CA VAL A 77 -0.44 29.09 7.23
C VAL A 77 -0.25 27.58 7.18
N GLY A 78 -0.52 26.99 6.00
CA GLY A 78 0.40 26.11 5.24
C GLY A 78 1.16 24.97 5.93
N GLN A 79 0.88 24.62 7.17
CA GLN A 79 1.55 23.55 7.88
C GLN A 79 0.83 22.24 7.58
N THR A 80 1.50 21.38 6.84
CA THR A 80 1.08 20.00 6.64
C THR A 80 0.96 19.35 8.01
N LYS A 81 -0.23 18.87 8.38
CA LYS A 81 -0.45 18.17 9.66
C LYS A 81 0.15 16.76 9.60
N SER A 82 0.38 16.18 10.77
CA SER A 82 0.70 14.75 10.87
C SER A 82 -0.56 13.92 10.75
N TYR A 83 -0.49 12.80 10.01
CA TYR A 83 -1.61 11.88 9.80
C TYR A 83 -1.21 10.44 10.07
N TYR A 84 -2.19 9.61 10.44
CA TYR A 84 -2.00 8.16 10.59
C TYR A 84 -3.22 7.42 10.05
N PHE A 85 -3.02 6.18 9.59
CA PHE A 85 -4.12 5.30 9.20
C PHE A 85 -4.94 4.90 10.42
N VAL A 86 -6.27 4.91 10.30
CA VAL A 86 -7.17 4.54 11.42
C VAL A 86 -6.89 3.14 11.98
N HIS A 87 -6.33 2.25 11.16
CA HIS A 87 -5.82 0.95 11.57
C HIS A 87 -4.62 0.56 10.71
N TYR A 88 -3.66 -0.15 11.31
CA TYR A 88 -2.42 -0.54 10.61
C TYR A 88 -2.69 -1.44 9.40
N SER A 89 -3.69 -2.32 9.47
CA SER A 89 -4.06 -3.17 8.33
C SER A 89 -4.52 -2.38 7.10
N PHE A 90 -5.09 -1.17 7.28
CA PHE A 90 -5.38 -0.31 6.12
C PHE A 90 -4.09 0.21 5.51
N GLN A 91 -3.12 0.63 6.33
CA GLN A 91 -1.79 1.00 5.83
C GLN A 91 -1.15 -0.15 5.06
N GLU A 92 -1.14 -1.36 5.63
CA GLU A 92 -0.59 -2.55 4.98
C GLU A 92 -1.31 -2.87 3.67
N TYR A 93 -2.64 -2.74 3.63
CA TYR A 93 -3.42 -2.95 2.41
C TYR A 93 -3.15 -1.92 1.32
N PHE A 94 -3.08 -0.62 1.66
CA PHE A 94 -2.74 0.44 0.69
C PHE A 94 -1.30 0.30 0.20
N ALA A 95 -0.36 -0.08 1.06
CA ALA A 95 1.01 -0.37 0.66
C ALA A 95 1.10 -1.61 -0.24
N ALA A 96 0.26 -2.62 -0.01
CA ALA A 96 0.19 -3.80 -0.88
C ALA A 96 -0.33 -3.45 -2.28
N ARG A 97 -1.30 -2.55 -2.37
CA ARG A 97 -1.79 -1.99 -3.64
C ARG A 97 -0.71 -1.21 -4.37
N TYR A 98 0.05 -0.36 -3.65
CA TYR A 98 1.24 0.29 -4.21
C TYR A 98 2.20 -0.73 -4.82
N LEU A 99 2.54 -1.78 -4.05
CA LEU A 99 3.52 -2.78 -4.48
C LEU A 99 3.04 -3.54 -5.73
N ALA A 100 1.77 -3.96 -5.78
CA ALA A 100 1.18 -4.61 -6.94
C ALA A 100 1.15 -3.70 -8.18
N ARG A 101 0.76 -2.42 -8.02
CA ARG A 101 0.76 -1.43 -9.11
C ARG A 101 2.17 -1.14 -9.59
N ARG A 102 3.13 -0.99 -8.68
CA ARG A 102 4.51 -0.65 -9.02
C ARG A 102 5.27 -1.82 -9.63
N LEU A 103 4.88 -3.07 -9.35
CA LEU A 103 5.46 -4.25 -9.98
C LEU A 103 5.28 -4.22 -11.52
N SER A 104 4.20 -3.65 -12.04
CA SER A 104 3.98 -3.51 -13.49
C SER A 104 4.68 -2.31 -14.13
N ILE A 105 5.09 -1.32 -13.33
CA ILE A 105 5.69 -0.06 -13.80
C ILE A 105 7.22 -0.08 -13.63
N ASP A 106 7.70 -0.63 -12.53
CA ASP A 106 9.09 -0.58 -12.05
C ASP A 106 9.42 -1.87 -11.28
N GLU A 107 9.39 -2.98 -12.02
CA GLU A 107 9.61 -4.33 -11.52
C GLU A 107 10.91 -4.45 -10.72
N GLN A 108 12.00 -3.86 -11.20
CA GLN A 108 13.33 -4.01 -10.60
C GLN A 108 13.41 -3.40 -9.19
N SER A 109 12.81 -2.23 -9.00
CA SER A 109 12.76 -1.58 -7.68
C SER A 109 11.96 -2.42 -6.68
N ILE A 110 10.83 -2.98 -7.11
CA ILE A 110 9.99 -3.83 -6.27
C ILE A 110 10.66 -5.17 -5.95
N ILE A 111 11.32 -5.81 -6.92
CA ILE A 111 12.10 -7.02 -6.67
C ILE A 111 13.18 -6.77 -5.62
N LYS A 112 13.88 -5.64 -5.71
CA LYS A 112 14.90 -5.26 -4.72
C LYS A 112 14.29 -5.05 -3.34
N PHE A 113 13.14 -4.40 -3.26
CA PHE A 113 12.40 -4.22 -2.01
C PHE A 113 12.01 -5.57 -1.40
N ILE A 114 11.36 -6.45 -2.16
CA ILE A 114 10.95 -7.79 -1.70
C ILE A 114 12.17 -8.55 -1.19
N ASN A 115 13.27 -8.60 -1.94
CA ASN A 115 14.47 -9.31 -1.52
C ASN A 115 15.10 -8.73 -0.25
N SER A 116 14.94 -7.44 0.00
CA SER A 116 15.45 -6.79 1.21
C SER A 116 14.58 -7.07 2.44
N TYR A 117 13.27 -7.24 2.26
CA TYR A 117 12.29 -7.20 3.36
C TYR A 117 11.35 -8.41 3.47
N LYS A 118 11.45 -9.42 2.59
CA LYS A 118 10.52 -10.58 2.60
C LYS A 118 10.47 -11.39 3.89
N TYR A 119 11.49 -11.30 4.75
CA TYR A 119 11.48 -11.97 6.06
C TYR A 119 11.29 -11.01 7.24
N ASP A 120 11.05 -9.73 6.96
CA ASP A 120 10.74 -8.76 7.98
C ASP A 120 9.24 -8.82 8.29
N GLN A 121 8.94 -9.13 9.56
CA GLN A 121 7.57 -9.34 10.05
C GLN A 121 6.65 -8.12 9.82
N ARG A 122 7.22 -6.92 9.70
CA ARG A 122 6.46 -5.68 9.46
C ARG A 122 5.82 -5.64 8.07
N PHE A 123 6.34 -6.41 7.12
CA PHE A 123 5.85 -6.45 5.75
C PHE A 123 5.10 -7.75 5.42
N THR A 124 4.96 -8.66 6.39
CA THR A 124 4.29 -9.94 6.16
C THR A 124 2.86 -9.76 5.64
N MET A 125 2.03 -8.95 6.30
CA MET A 125 0.66 -8.70 5.84
C MET A 125 0.61 -7.92 4.53
N LEU A 126 1.59 -7.05 4.26
CA LEU A 126 1.73 -6.40 2.96
C LEU A 126 1.85 -7.46 1.87
N PHE A 127 2.75 -8.43 2.01
CA PHE A 127 2.93 -9.49 1.01
C PHE A 127 1.69 -10.38 0.87
N VAL A 128 1.02 -10.71 1.98
CA VAL A 128 -0.25 -11.47 1.95
C VAL A 128 -1.31 -10.72 1.15
N PHE A 129 -1.54 -9.43 1.43
CA PHE A 129 -2.49 -8.63 0.66
C PHE A 129 -2.07 -8.47 -0.80
N THR A 130 -0.78 -8.34 -1.10
CA THR A 130 -0.28 -8.30 -2.47
C THR A 130 -0.63 -9.58 -3.23
N THR A 131 -0.49 -10.75 -2.61
CA THR A 131 -0.91 -12.04 -3.20
C THR A 131 -2.39 -12.01 -3.58
N GLY A 132 -3.28 -11.66 -2.66
CA GLY A 132 -4.72 -11.59 -2.95
C GLY A 132 -5.06 -10.59 -4.08
N ILE A 133 -4.38 -9.45 -4.11
CA ILE A 133 -4.55 -8.44 -5.17
C ILE A 133 -4.10 -8.99 -6.52
N LEU A 134 -2.90 -9.56 -6.62
CA LEU A 134 -2.33 -10.04 -7.88
C LEU A 134 -3.12 -11.22 -8.46
N VAL A 135 -3.65 -12.11 -7.60
CA VAL A 135 -4.47 -13.26 -8.01
C VAL A 135 -5.83 -12.80 -8.55
N SER A 136 -6.37 -11.71 -8.01
CA SER A 136 -7.62 -11.13 -8.48
C SER A 136 -7.48 -10.37 -9.80
N GLN A 137 -6.24 -10.09 -10.24
CA GLN A 137 -5.97 -9.45 -11.52
C GLN A 137 -5.95 -10.47 -12.67
N SER A 138 -6.30 -10.02 -13.87
CA SER A 138 -6.29 -10.87 -15.06
C SER A 138 -4.88 -11.23 -15.58
N ASP A 139 -3.84 -10.53 -15.11
CA ASP A 139 -2.47 -10.75 -15.55
C ASP A 139 -1.71 -11.70 -14.61
N SER A 140 -1.68 -12.98 -14.97
CA SER A 140 -0.97 -14.00 -14.19
C SER A 140 0.55 -13.77 -14.13
N LYS A 141 1.13 -12.98 -15.04
CA LYS A 141 2.59 -12.78 -15.09
C LYS A 141 3.10 -12.03 -13.87
N LEU A 142 2.37 -11.03 -13.40
CA LEU A 142 2.76 -10.25 -12.22
C LEU A 142 2.76 -11.12 -10.97
N PHE A 143 1.76 -12.00 -10.86
CA PHE A 143 1.72 -13.01 -9.80
C PHE A 143 2.92 -13.96 -9.87
N ASP A 144 3.23 -14.48 -11.06
CA ASP A 144 4.38 -15.36 -11.25
C ASP A 144 5.70 -14.67 -10.88
N ILE A 145 5.92 -13.43 -11.31
CA ILE A 145 7.11 -12.64 -10.95
C ILE A 145 7.21 -12.46 -9.43
N PHE A 146 6.10 -12.10 -8.78
CA PHE A 146 6.04 -11.92 -7.34
C PHE A 146 6.42 -13.21 -6.60
N MET A 147 5.75 -14.33 -6.92
CA MET A 147 6.01 -15.62 -6.28
C MET A 147 7.44 -16.11 -6.51
N ASN A 148 7.95 -15.99 -7.75
CA ASN A 148 9.33 -16.34 -8.07
C ASN A 148 10.34 -15.50 -7.27
N THR A 149 10.04 -14.22 -7.00
CA THR A 149 10.89 -13.34 -6.19
C THR A 149 10.87 -13.70 -4.71
N ILE A 150 9.71 -14.13 -4.19
CA ILE A 150 9.60 -14.63 -2.80
C ILE A 150 10.47 -15.89 -2.63
N GLU A 151 10.41 -16.81 -3.60
CA GLU A 151 11.19 -18.07 -3.60
C GLU A 151 12.67 -17.90 -3.92
N SER A 152 13.07 -16.82 -4.61
CA SER A 152 14.46 -16.59 -5.00
C SER A 152 15.36 -16.28 -3.81
N GLU A 153 16.67 -16.11 -4.05
CA GLU A 153 17.54 -15.53 -3.04
C GLU A 153 17.12 -14.08 -2.71
N PRO A 154 17.34 -13.58 -1.47
CA PRO A 154 18.06 -14.23 -0.37
C PRO A 154 17.23 -15.30 0.35
N ARG A 155 17.92 -16.35 0.81
CA ARG A 155 17.31 -17.46 1.57
C ARG A 155 17.32 -17.14 3.05
N ASP A 156 16.25 -17.50 3.74
CA ASP A 156 16.25 -17.56 5.20
C ASP A 156 17.18 -18.69 5.64
N LEU A 157 18.26 -18.36 6.37
CA LEU A 157 19.30 -19.30 6.80
C LEU A 157 18.74 -20.40 7.71
N ILE A 158 17.68 -20.11 8.47
CA ILE A 158 17.01 -21.07 9.36
C ILE A 158 15.80 -21.68 8.64
N GLY A 159 15.18 -20.92 7.72
CA GLY A 159 14.06 -21.34 6.89
C GLY A 159 12.67 -21.18 7.52
N MET A 160 12.59 -20.83 8.80
CA MET A 160 11.32 -20.72 9.53
C MET A 160 10.46 -19.55 9.04
N TYR A 161 11.05 -18.37 8.81
CA TYR A 161 10.33 -17.21 8.31
C TYR A 161 9.88 -17.41 6.87
N HIS A 162 10.70 -18.09 6.06
CA HIS A 162 10.31 -18.45 4.70
C HIS A 162 9.10 -19.39 4.70
N ILE A 163 9.13 -20.46 5.49
CA ILE A 163 8.00 -21.40 5.61
C ILE A 163 6.75 -20.66 6.11
N GLN A 164 6.88 -19.82 7.15
CA GLN A 164 5.75 -19.06 7.69
C GLN A 164 5.12 -18.16 6.63
N LEU A 165 5.93 -17.39 5.89
CA LEU A 165 5.44 -16.52 4.84
C LEU A 165 4.72 -17.33 3.77
N ILE A 166 5.33 -18.41 3.27
CA ILE A 166 4.71 -19.26 2.24
C ILE A 166 3.37 -19.81 2.71
N ILE A 167 3.26 -20.31 3.95
CA ILE A 167 1.98 -20.77 4.50
C ILE A 167 0.93 -19.66 4.43
N GLN A 168 1.27 -18.44 4.84
CA GLN A 168 0.33 -17.31 4.83
C GLN A 168 -0.08 -16.89 3.42
N LEU A 169 0.84 -16.89 2.46
CA LEU A 169 0.51 -16.60 1.06
C LEU A 169 -0.43 -17.66 0.48
N PHE A 170 -0.19 -18.94 0.79
CA PHE A 170 -1.04 -20.03 0.32
C PHE A 170 -2.43 -20.04 0.96
N ASP A 171 -2.54 -19.67 2.23
CA ASP A 171 -3.83 -19.50 2.90
C ASP A 171 -4.67 -18.42 2.21
N GLU A 172 -4.06 -17.31 1.80
CA GLU A 172 -4.74 -16.27 1.01
C GLU A 172 -5.20 -16.80 -0.36
N LEU A 173 -4.36 -17.56 -1.06
CA LEU A 173 -4.72 -18.19 -2.33
C LEU A 173 -5.93 -19.13 -2.20
N ALA A 174 -6.09 -19.78 -1.06
CA ALA A 174 -7.22 -20.65 -0.81
C ALA A 174 -8.55 -19.88 -0.65
N CYS A 175 -8.48 -18.61 -0.21
CA CYS A 175 -9.63 -17.73 -0.03
C CYS A 175 -10.13 -17.09 -1.32
N CYS A 176 -9.26 -16.86 -2.32
CA CYS A 176 -9.60 -16.16 -3.57
C CYS A 176 -10.35 -17.03 -4.62
N LYS A 177 -11.13 -18.03 -4.21
CA LYS A 177 -11.84 -18.96 -5.11
C LYS A 177 -13.23 -18.51 -5.51
#